data_AF-A0A921BMU2-F1
#
_entry.id   AF-A0A921BMU2-F1
#
_cell.length_a   1.000
_cell.length_b   1.000
_cell.length_c   1.000
_cell.angle_alpha   90.00
_cell.angle_beta   90.00
_cell.angle_gamma   90.00
#
_symmetry.space_group_name_H-M   'P 1'
#
loop_
_entity.id
_entity.type
_entity.pdbx_description
1 polymer ?
#
loop_
_entity_poly.entity_id
_entity_poly.type
_entity_poly.pdbx_seq_one_letter_code
_entity_poly.pdbx_strand_id
1 'polypeptide(L)'
;MVADVGSAGLSDGLVAVVKAECPACALVAPVLADLSERAGLTAYTQDDATFPAVADWVVDDTDLAISWHLDLEAVPTLLRIEAGREVERTTGWDRDRWEQLTGVVDLGPDLPAFKPG
;
A
#
# COMPACT_ATOMS: atom_id res chain seq x y z
N MET A 1 -3.68 -18.85 -1.22
CA MET A 1 -4.18 -19.06 0.15
C MET A 1 -4.23 -17.68 0.76
N VAL A 2 -5.37 -17.26 1.34
CA VAL A 2 -5.45 -15.95 2.01
C VAL A 2 -4.53 -15.98 3.23
N ALA A 3 -3.51 -15.14 3.26
CA ALA A 3 -2.60 -15.05 4.40
C ALA A 3 -3.39 -14.61 5.66
N ASP A 4 -3.17 -15.31 6.77
CA ASP A 4 -3.62 -14.88 8.09
C ASP A 4 -2.63 -13.81 8.57
N VAL A 5 -2.97 -12.56 8.27
CA VAL A 5 -2.08 -11.41 8.46
C VAL A 5 -2.24 -10.75 9.82
N GLY A 6 -3.31 -11.08 10.55
CA GLY A 6 -3.52 -10.63 11.93
C GLY A 6 -2.40 -11.09 12.86
N SER A 7 -1.78 -12.23 12.56
CA SER A 7 -0.60 -12.73 13.27
C SER A 7 0.67 -11.89 13.06
N ALA A 8 0.72 -11.10 11.97
CA ALA A 8 1.80 -10.17 11.66
C ALA A 8 1.58 -8.76 12.25
N GLY A 9 0.51 -8.56 13.02
CA GLY A 9 0.19 -7.27 13.65
C GLY A 9 -0.46 -6.25 12.72
N LEU A 10 -0.88 -6.65 11.52
CA LEU A 10 -1.59 -5.78 10.59
C LEU A 10 -3.02 -5.53 11.09
N SER A 11 -3.38 -4.25 11.17
CA SER A 11 -4.76 -3.83 11.45
C SER A 11 -5.66 -4.01 10.23
N ASP A 12 -6.95 -4.24 10.48
CA ASP A 12 -7.97 -4.21 9.44
C ASP A 12 -7.98 -2.84 8.73
N GLY A 13 -8.25 -2.85 7.43
CA GLY A 13 -8.26 -1.66 6.59
C GLY A 13 -7.38 -1.80 5.35
N LEU A 14 -6.99 -0.64 4.79
CA LEU A 14 -6.11 -0.59 3.64
C LEU A 14 -4.65 -0.58 4.10
N VAL A 15 -3.85 -1.42 3.47
CA VAL A 15 -2.40 -1.54 3.73
C VAL A 15 -1.66 -1.38 2.40
N ALA A 16 -0.72 -0.44 2.33
CA ALA A 16 0.19 -0.32 1.20
C ALA A 16 1.60 -0.72 1.63
N VAL A 17 2.33 -1.43 0.78
CA VAL A 17 3.76 -1.70 0.96
C VAL A 17 4.52 -1.06 -0.19
N VAL A 18 5.49 -0.22 0.16
CA VAL A 18 6.16 0.70 -0.77
C VAL A 18 7.64 0.86 -0.44
N LYS A 19 8.41 1.40 -1.39
CA LYS A 19 9.81 1.76 -1.18
C LYS A 19 10.19 2.98 -2.01
N ALA A 20 11.04 3.85 -1.48
CA ALA A 20 11.48 5.09 -2.09
C ALA A 20 12.24 4.86 -3.41
N GLU A 21 13.02 3.80 -3.51
CA GLU A 21 13.76 3.47 -4.73
C GLU A 21 12.87 2.99 -5.89
N CYS A 22 11.59 2.69 -5.64
CA CYS A 22 10.66 2.23 -6.69
C CYS A 22 10.01 3.43 -7.41
N PRO A 23 10.18 3.57 -8.74
CA PRO A 23 9.59 4.67 -9.49
C PRO A 23 8.06 4.68 -9.48
N ALA A 24 7.42 3.51 -9.35
CA ALA A 24 5.97 3.42 -9.23
C ALA A 24 5.50 3.86 -7.85
N CYS A 25 6.21 3.48 -6.78
CA CYS A 25 5.95 3.96 -5.42
C CYS A 25 6.06 5.50 -5.36
N ALA A 26 7.13 6.07 -5.90
CA ALA A 26 7.31 7.52 -5.95
C ALA A 26 6.20 8.24 -6.74
N LEU A 27 5.67 7.60 -7.80
CA LEU A 27 4.54 8.14 -8.56
C LEU A 27 3.26 8.19 -7.73
N VAL A 28 2.99 7.14 -6.95
CA VAL A 28 1.74 7.01 -6.18
C VAL A 28 1.82 7.62 -4.78
N ALA A 29 2.96 8.14 -4.35
CA ALA A 29 3.12 8.85 -3.06
C ALA A 29 1.97 9.85 -2.74
N PRO A 30 1.55 10.74 -3.66
CA PRO A 30 0.39 11.63 -3.40
C PRO A 30 -0.94 10.87 -3.26
N VAL A 31 -1.12 9.75 -3.95
CA VAL A 31 -2.31 8.89 -3.83
C VAL A 31 -2.36 8.21 -2.47
N LEU A 32 -1.21 7.78 -1.93
CA LEU A 32 -1.14 7.18 -0.59
C LEU A 32 -1.55 8.18 0.48
N ALA A 33 -1.11 9.44 0.36
CA ALA A 33 -1.53 10.51 1.25
C ALA A 33 -3.04 10.76 1.17
N ASP A 34 -3.60 10.87 -0.04
CA ASP A 34 -5.05 11.02 -0.26
C ASP A 34 -5.87 9.87 0.35
N LEU A 35 -5.41 8.62 0.16
CA LEU A 35 -6.05 7.44 0.73
C LEU A 35 -5.93 7.37 2.26
N SER A 36 -4.84 7.88 2.84
CA SER A 36 -4.70 7.96 4.30
C SER A 36 -5.80 8.83 4.91
N GLU A 37 -6.15 9.93 4.25
CA GLU A 37 -7.18 10.87 4.71
C GLU A 37 -8.59 10.38 4.42
N ARG A 38 -8.83 9.82 3.22
CA ARG A 38 -10.17 9.46 2.74
C ARG A 38 -10.62 8.07 3.18
N ALA A 39 -9.69 7.15 3.42
CA ALA A 39 -9.99 5.75 3.64
C ALA A 39 -9.17 5.07 4.75
N GLY A 40 -8.29 5.82 5.44
CA GLY A 40 -7.50 5.27 6.56
C GLY A 40 -6.44 4.25 6.14
N LEU A 41 -5.71 4.53 5.06
CA LEU A 41 -4.58 3.73 4.61
C LEU A 41 -3.43 3.74 5.62
N THR A 42 -2.82 2.59 5.88
CA THR A 42 -1.49 2.46 6.50
C THR A 42 -0.46 2.07 5.45
N ALA A 43 0.66 2.78 5.36
CA ALA A 43 1.75 2.47 4.43
C ALA A 43 2.98 1.96 5.15
N TYR A 44 3.52 0.83 4.72
CA TYR A 44 4.77 0.25 5.19
C TYR A 44 5.87 0.58 4.17
N THR A 45 6.92 1.25 4.62
CA THR A 45 8.06 1.66 3.77
C THR A 45 9.28 0.79 4.03
N GLN A 46 9.93 0.29 2.98
CA GLN A 46 10.93 -0.78 3.08
C GLN A 46 12.40 -0.35 3.03
N ASP A 47 12.68 0.92 2.71
CA ASP A 47 14.04 1.42 2.48
C ASP A 47 14.30 2.81 3.08
N ASP A 48 13.26 3.63 3.20
CA ASP A 48 13.33 4.99 3.75
C ASP A 48 12.14 5.26 4.67
N ALA A 49 12.41 5.39 5.97
CA ALA A 49 11.42 5.69 7.00
C ALA A 49 10.70 7.04 6.83
N THR A 50 11.21 7.91 5.96
CA THR A 50 10.62 9.22 5.66
C THR A 50 9.73 9.20 4.40
N PHE A 51 9.70 8.09 3.67
CA PHE A 51 8.88 7.87 2.49
C PHE A 51 7.54 7.19 2.86
N PRO A 52 6.41 7.53 2.20
CA PRO A 52 6.20 8.61 1.22
C PRO A 52 6.14 10.01 1.85
N ALA A 53 5.94 10.08 3.17
CA ALA A 53 5.97 11.28 3.99
C ALA A 53 6.24 10.90 5.45
N VAL A 54 6.69 11.84 6.26
CA VAL A 54 6.74 11.65 7.72
C VAL A 54 5.35 11.89 8.29
N ALA A 55 4.59 10.81 8.54
CA ALA A 55 3.22 10.86 9.02
C ALA A 55 2.85 9.64 9.87
N ASP A 56 1.84 9.76 10.73
CA ASP A 56 1.41 8.68 11.65
C ASP A 56 0.88 7.42 10.94
N TRP A 57 0.45 7.56 9.68
CA TRP A 57 -0.03 6.45 8.85
C TRP A 57 1.10 5.73 8.10
N VAL A 58 2.35 6.18 8.26
CA VAL A 58 3.54 5.57 7.67
C VAL A 58 4.30 4.79 8.74
N VAL A 59 4.57 3.52 8.44
CA VAL A 59 5.27 2.58 9.32
C VAL A 59 6.56 2.16 8.66
N ASP A 60 7.66 2.23 9.40
CA ASP A 60 8.97 1.76 8.97
C ASP A 60 9.00 0.22 8.95
N ASP A 61 9.23 -0.36 7.78
CA ASP A 61 9.47 -1.79 7.52
C ASP A 61 10.82 -2.01 6.83
N THR A 62 11.84 -1.21 7.17
CA THR A 62 13.21 -1.38 6.64
C THR A 62 13.85 -2.72 7.03
N ASP A 63 13.36 -3.37 8.09
CA ASP A 63 13.72 -4.73 8.47
C ASP A 63 13.04 -5.81 7.58
N LEU A 64 12.19 -5.40 6.63
CA LEU A 64 11.47 -6.24 5.65
C LEU A 64 10.56 -7.30 6.28
N ALA A 65 10.17 -7.12 7.53
CA ALA A 65 9.37 -8.08 8.29
C ALA A 65 7.99 -8.26 7.66
N ILE A 66 7.35 -7.18 7.17
CA ILE A 66 6.01 -7.24 6.60
C ILE A 66 6.00 -7.92 5.23
N SER A 67 6.97 -7.64 4.35
CA SER A 67 7.03 -8.36 3.05
C SER A 67 7.22 -9.86 3.17
N TRP A 68 8.00 -10.32 4.16
CA TRP A 68 8.17 -11.74 4.43
C TRP A 68 6.86 -12.39 4.90
N HIS A 69 6.08 -11.71 5.74
CA HIS A 69 4.79 -12.24 6.21
C HIS A 69 3.70 -12.20 5.13
N LEU A 70 3.78 -11.24 4.21
CA LEU A 70 2.80 -11.03 3.14
C LEU A 70 3.14 -11.73 1.82
N ASP A 71 4.30 -12.39 1.72
CA ASP A 71 4.80 -13.03 0.49
C ASP A 71 4.73 -12.07 -0.71
N LEU A 72 5.31 -10.87 -0.53
CA LEU A 72 5.29 -9.82 -1.56
C LEU A 72 6.45 -9.96 -2.53
N GLU A 73 6.13 -10.07 -3.83
CA GLU A 73 7.12 -10.22 -4.90
C GLU A 73 7.51 -8.88 -5.55
N ALA A 74 6.68 -7.84 -5.41
CA ALA A 74 6.91 -6.53 -6.03
C ALA A 74 6.20 -5.41 -5.26
N VAL A 75 6.57 -4.16 -5.54
CA VAL A 75 6.02 -2.93 -4.92
C VAL A 75 5.79 -1.86 -5.98
N PRO A 76 4.80 -0.95 -5.85
CA PRO A 76 3.86 -0.86 -4.74
C PRO A 76 2.85 -2.01 -4.74
N THR A 77 2.49 -2.51 -3.57
CA THR A 77 1.36 -3.42 -3.40
C THR A 77 0.36 -2.79 -2.45
N LEU A 78 -0.91 -2.80 -2.83
CA LEU A 78 -2.03 -2.37 -2.01
C LEU A 78 -2.86 -3.59 -1.64
N LEU A 79 -3.17 -3.74 -0.36
CA LEU A 79 -3.94 -4.83 0.22
C LEU A 79 -5.14 -4.28 0.98
N ARG A 80 -6.21 -5.07 1.01
CA ARG A 80 -7.37 -4.87 1.88
C ARG A 80 -7.40 -6.00 2.90
N ILE A 81 -7.36 -5.64 4.18
CA ILE A 81 -7.42 -6.57 5.30
C ILE A 81 -8.79 -6.44 5.98
N GLU A 82 -9.49 -7.55 6.11
CA GLU A 82 -10.77 -7.62 6.84
C GLU A 82 -10.75 -8.83 7.79
N ALA A 83 -11.09 -8.59 9.06
CA ALA A 83 -11.07 -9.60 10.11
C ALA A 83 -9.72 -10.34 10.22
N GLY A 84 -8.61 -9.59 10.11
CA GLY A 84 -7.24 -10.09 10.20
C GLY A 84 -6.79 -10.92 8.99
N ARG A 85 -7.53 -10.89 7.90
CA ARG A 85 -7.26 -11.67 6.69
C ARG A 85 -7.20 -10.78 5.47
N GLU A 86 -6.26 -11.07 4.59
CA GLU A 86 -6.21 -10.40 3.30
C GLU A 86 -7.35 -10.85 2.38
N VAL A 87 -8.26 -9.95 2.07
CA VAL A 87 -9.38 -10.26 1.18
C VAL A 87 -9.08 -9.95 -0.29
N GLU A 88 -8.22 -8.95 -0.53
CA GLU A 88 -7.86 -8.50 -1.87
C GLU A 88 -6.48 -7.84 -1.87
N ARG A 89 -5.74 -7.99 -2.97
CA ARG A 89 -4.48 -7.27 -3.22
C ARG A 89 -4.35 -6.86 -4.69
N THR A 90 -3.61 -5.78 -4.94
CA THR A 90 -3.16 -5.37 -6.28
C THR A 90 -1.72 -4.89 -6.24
N THR A 91 -0.97 -5.12 -7.31
CA THR A 91 0.45 -4.79 -7.41
C THR A 91 0.70 -3.86 -8.59
N GLY A 92 1.65 -2.93 -8.41
CA GLY A 92 1.83 -1.80 -9.30
C GLY A 92 0.74 -0.76 -9.11
N TRP A 93 0.80 0.26 -9.94
CA TRP A 93 -0.22 1.30 -10.04
C TRP A 93 -1.15 0.98 -11.20
N ASP A 94 -2.43 0.81 -10.90
CA ASP A 94 -3.53 0.77 -11.86
C ASP A 94 -4.67 1.52 -11.20
N ARG A 95 -5.02 2.69 -11.72
CA ARG A 95 -6.01 3.57 -11.11
C ARG A 95 -7.32 2.81 -10.92
N ASP A 96 -7.86 2.20 -11.97
CA ASP A 96 -9.16 1.54 -11.93
C ASP A 96 -9.18 0.40 -10.91
N ARG A 97 -8.07 -0.34 -10.78
CA ARG A 97 -7.93 -1.40 -9.78
C ARG A 97 -7.82 -0.85 -8.36
N TRP A 98 -7.07 0.22 -8.17
CA TRP A 98 -6.95 0.87 -6.86
C TRP A 98 -8.27 1.49 -6.43
N GLU A 99 -9.01 2.11 -7.33
CA GLU A 99 -10.34 2.66 -7.03
C GLU A 99 -11.35 1.55 -6.69
N GLN A 100 -11.34 0.44 -7.43
CA GLN A 100 -12.15 -0.74 -7.10
C GLN A 100 -11.80 -1.32 -5.73
N LEU A 101 -10.52 -1.54 -5.46
CA LEU A 101 -10.05 -2.14 -4.21
C LEU A 101 -10.35 -1.22 -3.04
N THR A 102 -10.16 0.09 -3.17
CA THR A 102 -10.34 1.05 -2.05
C THR A 102 -11.77 1.52 -1.88
N GLY A 103 -12.58 1.49 -2.95
CA GLY A 103 -13.89 2.14 -3.00
C GLY A 103 -13.81 3.67 -3.14
N VAL A 104 -12.61 4.22 -3.37
CA VAL A 104 -12.35 5.65 -3.50
C VAL A 104 -12.19 5.99 -4.97
N VAL A 105 -12.96 6.94 -5.48
CA VAL A 105 -12.89 7.38 -6.89
C VAL A 105 -12.00 8.62 -7.05
N ASP A 106 -11.62 8.89 -8.30
CA ASP A 106 -10.78 10.01 -8.74
C ASP A 106 -9.38 9.99 -8.10
N LEU A 107 -8.76 8.81 -8.03
CA LEU A 107 -7.42 8.66 -7.46
C LEU A 107 -6.34 9.16 -8.43
N GLY A 108 -5.58 10.16 -7.98
CA GLY A 108 -4.43 10.71 -8.70
C GLY A 108 -4.79 11.14 -10.13
N PRO A 109 -5.71 12.11 -10.34
CA PRO A 109 -6.25 12.46 -11.66
C PRO A 109 -5.16 12.89 -12.65
N ASP A 110 -4.07 13.48 -12.15
CA ASP A 110 -2.93 13.95 -12.94
C ASP A 110 -1.88 12.86 -13.24
N LEU A 111 -2.05 11.65 -12.69
CA LEU A 111 -1.16 10.51 -12.92
C LEU A 111 -1.52 9.74 -14.20
N PRO A 112 -0.59 8.99 -14.81
CA PRO A 112 -0.95 7.99 -15.81
C PRO A 112 -1.91 6.96 -15.19
N ALA A 113 -2.80 6.36 -16.00
CA ALA A 113 -3.75 5.37 -15.49
C ALA A 113 -3.08 4.06 -15.00
N PHE A 114 -1.87 3.77 -15.49
CA PHE A 114 -1.14 2.53 -15.17
C PHE A 114 0.38 2.77 -15.10
N LYS A 115 1.05 2.11 -14.15
CA LYS A 115 2.50 1.98 -14.07
C LYS A 115 2.87 0.67 -13.37
N PRO A 116 3.69 -0.21 -14.00
CA PRO A 116 4.11 -1.46 -13.37
C PRO A 116 4.99 -1.19 -12.13
N GLY A 117 4.95 -2.12 -11.17
CA GLY A 117 5.81 -2.15 -9.98
C GLY A 117 7.25 -2.55 -10.27
#